data_AF-A0A6A4BCB7-F1
#
_entry.id   AF-A0A6A4BCB7-F1
#
_cell.length_a   1.000
_cell.length_b   1.000
_cell.length_c   1.000
_cell.angle_alpha   90.00
_cell.angle_beta   90.00
_cell.angle_gamma   90.00
#
_symmetry.space_group_name_H-M   'P 1'
#
loop_
_entity.id
_entity.type
_entity.pdbx_description
1 polymer ?
#
loop_
_entity_poly.entity_id
_entity_poly.type
_entity_poly.pdbx_seq_one_letter_code
_entity_poly.pdbx_strand_id
1 'polypeptide(L)'
;MGSSVWLKNAKYFGENFQPGDGQVHVLVVLPEDEGDSGPALKKARLEDDRDLANELMGRIRGCDSNAIFDIKTVVKLPFPSLVMPPNRFQVVEGSFEYQARSDLKCLYEKVVAFWSQGKRATVKVVGTIGYGKSHMLAVLVLLLLKNQVKNRFGSLPFVCYIPDCKTLLARESAILTILHQNIVLNIPDFAEPLNTIEEVRAVMQGKMVILVADQWNSIDENQMVIDRLGSCLGISVYVEIHGMSMNAKTWRDLLPKQTSDDRNIYCGGFNDDEFGVWLKHHPPFFTEHEDELALLTGKVPMLLSAFARVYREGDSWESVVERVQRDATMVDWAGLLSVFYKEKDVELVWKVFTLKVDYMMESEHVDHRFFYKDPSRGFRATSELVLRLLYRVWSTKSADDALLTKWPDLVFHAVNRSTLGFYVEEIIKAQICRQGVVGKYPRPNDRTIRRYRFDPASEKLTLNTVLEEREAKSWWILLDPPTFNYPGVDMILVTDTKLVGINVTIAKTHSPLEPFFKMWTPLAASKNMAITGLFVAPDNFVHEEDNVDISLLRNVYYELWQAIESKVDQGPIQDSTCNCKAGCRTKRCGCQQRGKLCNGACTCQKCVNATLTS
;
A
#
# COMPACT_ATOMS: atom_id res chain seq x y z
N MET A 1 26.91 -49.80 22.33
CA MET A 1 26.02 -48.89 21.58
C MET A 1 24.73 -48.82 22.37
N GLY A 2 24.48 -47.73 23.10
CA GLY A 2 23.26 -47.52 23.89
C GLY A 2 22.40 -46.45 23.23
N SER A 3 21.13 -46.77 22.98
CA SER A 3 20.15 -45.90 22.34
C SER A 3 19.77 -44.73 23.25
N SER A 4 20.16 -43.52 22.86
CA SER A 4 19.75 -42.26 23.48
C SER A 4 18.28 -41.96 23.18
N VAL A 5 17.44 -41.92 24.22
CA VAL A 5 16.01 -41.55 24.16
C VAL A 5 15.87 -40.03 24.02
N TRP A 6 15.19 -39.56 22.98
CA TRP A 6 14.87 -38.15 22.76
C TRP A 6 13.36 -37.93 22.86
N LEU A 7 12.91 -37.30 23.94
CA LEU A 7 11.52 -36.86 24.14
C LEU A 7 11.42 -35.34 23.90
N LYS A 8 10.73 -34.92 22.84
CA LYS A 8 10.45 -33.50 22.54
C LYS A 8 9.06 -33.15 23.08
N ASN A 9 8.92 -32.03 23.80
CA ASN A 9 7.67 -31.56 24.42
C ASN A 9 7.07 -32.49 25.49
N ALA A 10 7.90 -32.98 26.43
CA ALA A 10 7.52 -33.91 27.49
C ALA A 10 6.29 -33.50 28.33
N LYS A 11 5.99 -32.19 28.44
CA LYS A 11 4.84 -31.64 29.19
C LYS A 11 3.46 -32.12 28.72
N TYR A 12 3.35 -32.70 27.52
CA TYR A 12 2.09 -33.22 26.98
C TYR A 12 1.92 -34.73 27.16
N PHE A 13 2.92 -35.42 27.72
CA PHE A 13 2.79 -36.81 28.13
C PHE A 13 2.36 -36.83 29.60
N GLY A 14 1.34 -37.64 29.93
CA GLY A 14 0.90 -37.79 31.32
C GLY A 14 2.01 -38.38 32.20
N GLU A 15 1.97 -38.09 33.50
CA GLU A 15 3.03 -38.46 34.47
C GLU A 15 3.33 -39.97 34.53
N ASN A 16 2.43 -40.82 34.01
CA ASN A 16 2.56 -42.27 33.99
C ASN A 16 3.12 -42.83 32.66
N PHE A 17 3.57 -42.00 31.72
CA PHE A 17 4.06 -42.46 30.43
C PHE A 17 5.53 -42.93 30.49
N GLN A 18 5.77 -44.22 30.24
CA GLN A 18 7.11 -44.79 30.07
C GLN A 18 7.24 -45.38 28.66
N PRO A 19 8.10 -44.82 27.78
CA PRO A 19 8.33 -45.40 26.47
C PRO A 19 9.10 -46.72 26.57
N GLY A 20 8.76 -47.70 25.74
CA GLY A 20 9.52 -48.96 25.65
C GLY A 20 10.85 -48.79 24.90
N ASP A 21 11.83 -49.64 25.21
CA ASP A 21 13.16 -49.58 24.56
C ASP A 21 13.05 -49.72 23.04
N GLY A 22 13.67 -48.77 22.32
CA GLY A 22 13.69 -48.72 20.85
C GLY A 22 12.44 -48.09 20.20
N GLN A 23 11.48 -47.56 20.97
CA GLN A 23 10.28 -46.92 20.42
C GLN A 23 10.46 -45.41 20.26
N VAL A 24 10.07 -44.89 19.09
CA VAL A 24 9.97 -43.45 18.81
C VAL A 24 8.51 -43.04 18.92
N HIS A 25 8.17 -42.21 19.91
CA HIS A 25 6.83 -41.68 20.10
C HIS A 25 6.76 -40.25 19.59
N VAL A 26 5.89 -40.00 18.60
CA VAL A 26 5.63 -38.67 18.05
C VAL A 26 4.21 -38.27 18.42
N LEU A 27 4.07 -37.22 19.22
CA LEU A 27 2.77 -36.60 19.49
C LEU A 27 2.40 -35.71 18.30
N VAL A 28 1.43 -36.15 17.50
CA VAL A 28 0.83 -35.33 16.45
C VAL A 28 -0.36 -34.58 17.05
N VAL A 29 -0.18 -33.28 17.30
CA VAL A 29 -1.30 -32.40 17.64
C VAL A 29 -2.05 -32.11 16.35
N LEU A 30 -3.15 -32.81 16.11
CA LEU A 30 -4.08 -32.48 15.04
C LEU A 30 -4.81 -31.18 15.45
N PRO A 31 -4.92 -30.16 14.57
CA PRO A 31 -5.92 -29.13 14.77
C PRO A 31 -7.29 -29.83 14.80
N GLU A 32 -8.05 -29.60 15.87
CA GLU A 32 -9.38 -30.21 16.04
C GLU A 32 -10.28 -29.85 14.85
N ASP A 33 -10.46 -30.80 13.93
CA ASP A 33 -11.71 -30.90 13.18
C ASP A 33 -12.67 -31.75 14.04
N GLU A 34 -13.82 -31.14 14.34
CA GLU A 34 -15.05 -31.62 14.98
C GLU A 34 -15.09 -33.10 15.42
N GLY A 35 -14.58 -33.34 16.63
CA GLY A 35 -15.08 -34.38 17.53
C GLY A 35 -15.67 -33.69 18.76
N ASP A 36 -16.89 -34.06 19.13
CA ASP A 36 -17.68 -33.46 20.21
C ASP A 36 -16.84 -33.24 21.49
N SER A 37 -16.39 -31.99 21.70
CA SER A 37 -15.60 -31.63 22.87
C SER A 37 -16.47 -31.82 24.10
N GLY A 38 -15.96 -32.60 25.07
CA GLY A 38 -16.73 -32.95 26.27
C GLY A 38 -17.23 -31.70 27.02
N PRO A 39 -18.34 -31.79 27.78
CA PRO A 39 -18.99 -30.65 28.43
C PRO A 39 -18.05 -29.79 29.29
N ALA A 40 -17.05 -30.41 29.93
CA ALA A 40 -16.04 -29.73 30.74
C ALA A 40 -15.11 -28.84 29.91
N LEU A 41 -14.73 -29.26 28.71
CA LEU A 41 -13.85 -28.50 27.81
C LEU A 41 -14.58 -27.30 27.20
N LYS A 42 -15.85 -27.49 26.82
CA LYS A 42 -16.74 -26.40 26.36
C LYS A 42 -16.95 -25.37 27.47
N LYS A 43 -17.17 -25.82 28.71
CA LYS A 43 -17.32 -24.93 29.87
C LYS A 43 -16.04 -24.15 30.20
N ALA A 44 -14.88 -24.79 30.17
CA ALA A 44 -13.59 -24.11 30.39
C ALA A 44 -13.29 -23.04 29.33
N ARG A 45 -13.59 -23.31 28.04
CA ARG A 45 -13.47 -22.30 26.97
C ARG A 45 -14.41 -21.10 27.18
N LEU A 46 -15.62 -21.34 27.68
CA LEU A 46 -16.59 -20.27 27.99
C LEU A 46 -16.15 -19.39 29.17
N GLU A 47 -15.57 -19.99 30.21
CA GLU A 47 -15.02 -19.24 31.35
C GLU A 47 -13.82 -18.37 30.91
N ASP A 48 -12.95 -18.91 30.04
CA ASP A 48 -11.83 -18.17 29.44
C ASP A 48 -12.30 -16.99 28.56
N ASP A 49 -13.28 -17.20 27.67
CA ASP A 49 -13.85 -16.13 26.83
C ASP A 49 -14.49 -15.00 27.66
N ARG A 50 -15.12 -15.33 28.80
CA ARG A 50 -15.73 -14.35 29.70
C ARG A 50 -14.68 -13.51 30.42
N ASP A 51 -13.62 -14.13 30.91
CA ASP A 51 -12.52 -13.42 31.59
C ASP A 51 -11.81 -12.49 30.61
N LEU A 52 -11.55 -12.95 29.38
CA LEU A 52 -11.02 -12.13 28.29
C LEU A 52 -11.94 -10.95 27.93
N ALA A 53 -13.25 -11.18 27.87
CA ALA A 53 -14.23 -10.12 27.62
C ALA A 53 -14.24 -9.06 28.72
N ASN A 54 -14.18 -9.48 29.98
CA ASN A 54 -14.13 -8.59 31.14
C ASN A 54 -12.83 -7.75 31.14
N GLU A 55 -11.69 -8.37 30.86
CA GLU A 55 -10.41 -7.67 30.72
C GLU A 55 -10.46 -6.63 29.60
N LEU A 56 -10.92 -7.05 28.42
CA LEU A 56 -11.03 -6.17 27.25
C LEU A 56 -11.97 -4.99 27.52
N MET A 57 -13.15 -5.23 28.09
CA MET A 57 -14.10 -4.17 28.44
C MET A 57 -13.54 -3.23 29.52
N GLY A 58 -12.78 -3.75 30.48
CA GLY A 58 -12.03 -2.94 31.45
C GLY A 58 -11.05 -1.98 30.76
N ARG A 59 -10.25 -2.49 29.81
CA ARG A 59 -9.31 -1.68 29.02
C ARG A 59 -10.02 -0.63 28.15
N ILE A 60 -11.13 -0.99 27.49
CA ILE A 60 -11.95 -0.07 26.69
C ILE A 60 -12.51 1.06 27.55
N ARG A 61 -13.03 0.74 28.74
CA ARG A 61 -13.53 1.74 29.70
C ARG A 61 -12.43 2.68 30.21
N GLY A 62 -11.18 2.21 30.28
CA GLY A 62 -10.02 3.01 30.67
C GLY A 62 -9.46 3.96 29.59
N CYS A 63 -9.84 3.82 28.32
CA CYS A 63 -9.30 4.64 27.24
C CYS A 63 -9.70 6.13 27.34
N ASP A 64 -8.83 7.07 26.96
CA ASP A 64 -9.17 8.49 26.89
C ASP A 64 -9.84 8.84 25.54
N SER A 65 -11.15 9.10 25.57
CA SER A 65 -11.92 9.47 24.37
C SER A 65 -11.46 10.78 23.75
N ASN A 66 -10.94 11.73 24.53
CA ASN A 66 -10.51 13.03 24.00
C ASN A 66 -9.23 12.86 23.17
N ALA A 67 -8.29 12.04 23.65
CA ALA A 67 -7.09 11.71 22.89
C ALA A 67 -7.42 11.01 21.57
N ILE A 68 -8.40 10.09 21.55
CA ILE A 68 -8.80 9.37 20.32
C ILE A 68 -9.25 10.32 19.18
N PHE A 69 -9.86 11.45 19.52
CA PHE A 69 -10.30 12.45 18.54
C PHE A 69 -9.30 13.59 18.31
N ASP A 70 -8.25 13.71 19.13
CA ASP A 70 -7.23 14.73 18.93
C ASP A 70 -6.28 14.31 17.80
N ILE A 71 -6.49 14.91 16.63
CA ILE A 71 -5.70 14.69 15.40
C ILE A 71 -4.19 14.84 15.61
N LYS A 72 -3.74 15.46 16.72
CA LYS A 72 -2.33 15.64 17.08
C LYS A 72 -1.72 14.44 17.81
N THR A 73 -2.50 13.42 18.13
CA THR A 73 -2.07 12.31 18.98
C THR A 73 -1.97 10.98 18.22
N VAL A 74 -1.04 10.16 18.68
CA VAL A 74 -0.96 8.72 18.40
C VAL A 74 -1.23 7.99 19.71
N VAL A 75 -2.18 7.07 19.71
CA VAL A 75 -2.65 6.38 20.92
C VAL A 75 -2.55 4.87 20.75
N LYS A 76 -2.19 4.16 21.83
CA LYS A 76 -2.24 2.69 21.91
C LYS A 76 -3.61 2.29 22.44
N LEU A 77 -4.39 1.56 21.64
CA LEU A 77 -5.78 1.18 21.93
C LEU A 77 -5.95 -0.33 21.96
N PRO A 78 -6.81 -0.89 22.83
CA PRO A 78 -7.15 -2.32 22.77
C PRO A 78 -7.87 -2.65 21.46
N PHE A 79 -7.60 -3.83 20.91
CA PHE A 79 -8.36 -4.33 19.76
C PHE A 79 -9.78 -4.70 20.22
N PRO A 80 -10.84 -4.15 19.61
CA PRO A 80 -12.20 -4.16 20.18
C PRO A 80 -12.99 -5.43 19.84
N SER A 81 -12.34 -6.59 19.88
CA SER A 81 -12.95 -7.88 19.54
C SER A 81 -12.16 -9.03 20.15
N LEU A 82 -12.87 -10.10 20.54
CA LEU A 82 -12.28 -11.37 20.97
C LEU A 82 -11.88 -12.27 19.77
N VAL A 83 -12.42 -11.99 18.58
CA VAL A 83 -11.97 -12.62 17.33
C VAL A 83 -10.51 -12.24 17.11
N MET A 84 -9.71 -13.22 16.67
CA MET A 84 -8.32 -13.01 16.26
C MET A 84 -8.18 -11.78 15.35
N PRO A 85 -7.32 -10.80 15.69
CA PRO A 85 -7.12 -9.63 14.85
C PRO A 85 -6.66 -10.02 13.45
N PRO A 86 -7.23 -9.44 12.37
CA PRO A 86 -6.75 -9.69 11.02
C PRO A 86 -5.29 -9.21 10.84
N ASN A 87 -4.51 -9.87 9.98
CA ASN A 87 -3.08 -9.58 9.73
C ASN A 87 -2.74 -8.11 9.38
N ARG A 88 -3.73 -7.30 8.99
CA ARG A 88 -3.58 -5.87 8.72
C ARG A 88 -3.42 -5.02 9.98
N PHE A 89 -3.66 -5.57 11.17
CA PHE A 89 -3.41 -4.92 12.44
C PHE A 89 -2.10 -5.44 13.03
N GLN A 90 -1.23 -4.51 13.45
CA GLN A 90 -0.06 -4.85 14.26
C GLN A 90 -0.48 -4.81 15.73
N VAL A 91 -0.97 -5.94 16.24
CA VAL A 91 -1.44 -6.05 17.63
C VAL A 91 -0.33 -6.61 18.51
N VAL A 92 0.06 -5.84 19.53
CA VAL A 92 1.03 -6.22 20.57
C VAL A 92 0.32 -6.12 21.91
N GLU A 93 0.30 -7.22 22.68
CA GLU A 93 -0.38 -7.32 23.98
C GLU A 93 -1.88 -6.94 23.91
N GLY A 94 -2.55 -7.38 22.85
CA GLY A 94 -3.97 -7.08 22.61
C GLY A 94 -4.26 -5.62 22.23
N SER A 95 -3.23 -4.80 21.96
CA SER A 95 -3.37 -3.40 21.56
C SER A 95 -2.71 -3.08 20.23
N PHE A 96 -3.25 -2.09 19.52
CA PHE A 96 -2.69 -1.54 18.29
C PHE A 96 -2.48 -0.03 18.42
N GLU A 97 -1.55 0.52 17.63
CA GLU A 97 -1.35 1.96 17.54
C GLU A 97 -2.33 2.58 16.55
N TYR A 98 -2.88 3.73 16.92
CA TYR A 98 -3.81 4.50 16.12
C TYR A 98 -3.44 5.97 16.12
N GLN A 99 -3.28 6.54 14.93
CA GLN A 99 -3.22 7.97 14.75
C GLN A 99 -4.63 8.51 14.48
N ALA A 100 -5.04 9.50 15.26
CA ALA A 100 -6.35 10.12 15.15
C ALA A 100 -6.63 10.68 13.75
N ARG A 101 -7.88 10.52 13.30
CA ARG A 101 -8.35 10.95 11.97
C ARG A 101 -9.51 11.93 12.07
N SER A 102 -9.50 12.98 11.25
CA SER A 102 -10.63 13.92 11.16
C SER A 102 -11.93 13.22 10.79
N ASP A 103 -11.85 12.24 9.88
CA ASP A 103 -13.00 11.48 9.39
C ASP A 103 -13.64 10.60 10.47
N LEU A 104 -12.88 10.17 11.48
CA LEU A 104 -13.40 9.32 12.56
C LEU A 104 -14.45 10.08 13.39
N LYS A 105 -14.19 11.35 13.69
CA LYS A 105 -15.12 12.17 14.47
C LYS A 105 -16.45 12.33 13.75
N CYS A 106 -16.39 12.69 12.46
CA CYS A 106 -17.57 12.79 11.60
C CYS A 106 -18.35 11.46 11.53
N LEU A 107 -17.64 10.34 11.37
CA LEU A 107 -18.25 9.01 11.37
C LEU A 107 -18.96 8.69 12.69
N TYR A 108 -18.27 8.91 13.81
CA TYR A 108 -18.82 8.63 15.13
C TYR A 108 -20.08 9.46 15.40
N GLU A 109 -20.04 10.78 15.19
CA GLU A 109 -21.18 11.68 15.40
C GLU A 109 -22.39 11.28 14.54
N LYS A 110 -22.15 10.92 13.27
CA LYS A 110 -23.18 10.48 12.34
C LYS A 110 -23.84 9.15 12.77
N VAL A 111 -23.05 8.16 13.16
CA VAL A 111 -23.56 6.87 13.66
C VAL A 111 -24.37 7.06 14.94
N VAL A 112 -23.85 7.86 15.89
CA VAL A 112 -24.56 8.17 17.14
C VAL A 112 -25.87 8.92 16.86
N ALA A 113 -25.91 9.83 15.88
CA ALA A 113 -27.14 10.52 15.51
C ALA A 113 -28.21 9.57 14.97
N PHE A 114 -27.86 8.68 14.02
CA PHE A 114 -28.79 7.67 13.49
C PHE A 114 -29.31 6.75 14.59
N TRP A 115 -28.41 6.27 15.45
CA TRP A 115 -28.75 5.44 16.59
C TRP A 115 -29.69 6.15 17.56
N SER A 116 -29.35 7.38 17.97
CA SER A 116 -30.10 8.15 18.96
C SER A 116 -31.53 8.43 18.50
N GLN A 117 -31.72 8.67 17.20
CA GLN A 117 -33.04 8.89 16.60
C GLN A 117 -33.85 7.61 16.36
N GLY A 118 -33.25 6.43 16.57
CA GLY A 118 -33.87 5.14 16.23
C GLY A 118 -34.09 4.96 14.73
N LYS A 119 -33.29 5.62 13.89
CA LYS A 119 -33.43 5.58 12.43
C LYS A 119 -32.66 4.38 11.87
N ARG A 120 -33.31 3.58 11.03
CA ARG A 120 -32.62 2.55 10.26
C ARG A 120 -31.71 3.18 9.21
N ALA A 121 -30.43 2.84 9.23
CA ALA A 121 -29.45 3.42 8.32
C ALA A 121 -28.34 2.42 7.97
N THR A 122 -27.91 2.45 6.71
CA THR A 122 -26.67 1.83 6.26
C THR A 122 -25.68 2.94 5.93
N VAL A 123 -24.55 2.95 6.62
CA VAL A 123 -23.42 3.87 6.45
C VAL A 123 -22.32 3.12 5.72
N LYS A 124 -21.78 3.72 4.66
CA LYS A 124 -20.67 3.11 3.90
C LYS A 124 -19.40 3.89 4.16
N VAL A 125 -18.37 3.20 4.63
CA VAL A 125 -17.03 3.76 4.79
C VAL A 125 -16.20 3.23 3.64
N VAL A 126 -16.06 4.08 2.63
CA VAL A 126 -15.48 3.72 1.34
C VAL A 126 -14.18 4.49 1.15
N GLY A 127 -13.19 3.82 0.60
CA GLY A 127 -11.95 4.48 0.25
C GLY A 127 -10.95 3.52 -0.37
N THR A 128 -9.89 4.10 -0.86
CA THR A 128 -8.76 3.42 -1.47
C THR A 128 -8.01 2.54 -0.47
N ILE A 129 -7.24 1.57 -0.98
CA ILE A 129 -6.53 0.59 -0.15
C ILE A 129 -5.43 1.26 0.69
N GLY A 130 -5.26 0.84 1.95
CA GLY A 130 -4.21 1.35 2.83
C GLY A 130 -4.51 2.64 3.59
N TYR A 131 -5.70 3.23 3.44
CA TYR A 131 -6.09 4.46 4.13
C TYR A 131 -6.43 4.35 5.62
N GLY A 132 -6.36 3.16 6.22
CA GLY A 132 -6.67 2.98 7.64
C GLY A 132 -8.17 2.89 7.96
N LYS A 133 -9.03 2.61 6.97
CA LYS A 133 -10.48 2.38 7.19
C LYS A 133 -10.75 1.32 8.26
N SER A 134 -10.07 0.17 8.17
CA SER A 134 -10.18 -0.90 9.16
C SER A 134 -9.81 -0.42 10.58
N HIS A 135 -8.78 0.43 10.69
CA HIS A 135 -8.36 1.00 11.97
C HIS A 135 -9.42 1.99 12.48
N MET A 136 -9.96 2.86 11.63
CA MET A 136 -11.07 3.75 11.99
C MET A 136 -12.31 2.97 12.45
N LEU A 137 -12.66 1.88 11.78
CA LEU A 137 -13.81 1.04 12.17
C LEU A 137 -13.58 0.33 13.51
N ALA A 138 -12.37 -0.18 13.76
CA ALA A 138 -12.03 -0.72 15.08
C ALA A 138 -12.16 0.36 16.16
N VAL A 139 -11.61 1.56 15.94
CA VAL A 139 -11.74 2.66 16.92
C VAL A 139 -13.19 3.11 17.09
N LEU A 140 -14.00 3.11 16.03
CA LEU A 140 -15.44 3.37 16.10
C LEU A 140 -16.13 2.36 17.03
N VAL A 141 -15.85 1.07 16.88
CA VAL A 141 -16.41 0.01 17.74
C VAL A 141 -16.00 0.23 19.20
N LEU A 142 -14.74 0.55 19.46
CA LEU A 142 -14.25 0.88 20.80
C LEU A 142 -15.07 2.03 21.41
N LEU A 143 -15.27 3.11 20.67
CA LEU A 143 -16.04 4.28 21.12
C LEU A 143 -17.51 3.95 21.37
N LEU A 144 -18.13 3.11 20.53
CA LEU A 144 -19.51 2.66 20.70
C LEU A 144 -19.67 1.79 21.95
N LEU A 145 -18.76 0.82 22.16
CA LEU A 145 -18.72 -0.05 23.32
C LEU A 145 -18.46 0.71 24.62
N LYS A 146 -17.62 1.75 24.57
CA LYS A 146 -17.28 2.59 25.73
C LYS A 146 -18.42 3.51 26.13
N ASN A 147 -18.99 4.24 25.16
CA ASN A 147 -19.88 5.36 25.46
C ASN A 147 -21.35 4.93 25.64
N GLN A 148 -21.78 3.80 25.05
CA GLN A 148 -23.08 3.17 25.29
C GLN A 148 -24.25 4.18 25.32
N VAL A 149 -24.35 4.99 24.26
CA VAL A 149 -25.35 6.05 24.17
C VAL A 149 -26.74 5.43 24.04
N LYS A 150 -27.70 5.85 24.88
CA LYS A 150 -29.10 5.39 24.78
C LYS A 150 -29.79 6.02 23.57
N ASN A 151 -30.62 5.25 22.89
CA ASN A 151 -31.48 5.79 21.83
C ASN A 151 -32.75 6.45 22.40
N ARG A 152 -33.60 7.00 21.52
CA ARG A 152 -34.88 7.63 21.88
C ARG A 152 -35.86 6.72 22.64
N PHE A 153 -35.68 5.40 22.54
CA PHE A 153 -36.49 4.40 23.24
C PHE A 153 -35.87 3.98 24.59
N GLY A 154 -34.74 4.56 24.97
CA GLY A 154 -34.01 4.23 26.20
C GLY A 154 -33.12 3.00 26.10
N SER A 155 -33.03 2.35 24.93
CA SER A 155 -32.25 1.13 24.72
C SER A 155 -30.77 1.43 24.46
N LEU A 156 -29.89 0.57 24.97
CA LEU A 156 -28.46 0.55 24.67
C LEU A 156 -28.17 -0.24 23.39
N PRO A 157 -27.13 0.12 22.63
CA PRO A 157 -26.76 -0.61 21.41
C PRO A 157 -26.10 -1.94 21.75
N PHE A 158 -26.56 -3.00 21.10
CA PHE A 158 -25.73 -4.20 20.94
C PHE A 158 -24.76 -3.93 19.79
N VAL A 159 -23.47 -3.82 20.08
CA VAL A 159 -22.45 -3.51 19.07
C VAL A 159 -21.88 -4.82 18.55
N CYS A 160 -22.18 -5.15 17.30
CA CYS A 160 -21.66 -6.34 16.63
C CYS A 160 -20.53 -5.94 15.68
N TYR A 161 -19.29 -6.34 15.97
CA TYR A 161 -18.13 -6.08 15.11
C TYR A 161 -17.67 -7.35 14.40
N ILE A 162 -17.57 -7.27 13.08
CA ILE A 162 -16.96 -8.29 12.22
C ILE A 162 -15.69 -7.68 11.62
N PRO A 163 -14.50 -8.01 12.17
CA PRO A 163 -13.26 -7.37 11.77
C PRO A 163 -12.80 -7.76 10.37
N ASP A 164 -13.23 -8.91 9.85
CA ASP A 164 -12.97 -9.35 8.47
C ASP A 164 -14.09 -10.25 7.94
N CYS A 165 -14.94 -9.69 7.07
CA CYS A 165 -16.06 -10.45 6.48
C CYS A 165 -15.61 -11.64 5.63
N LYS A 166 -14.35 -11.71 5.18
CA LYS A 166 -13.86 -12.87 4.42
C LYS A 166 -13.89 -14.16 5.24
N THR A 167 -13.80 -14.06 6.57
CA THR A 167 -13.90 -15.21 7.48
C THR A 167 -15.26 -15.91 7.40
N LEU A 168 -16.33 -15.16 7.06
CA LEU A 168 -17.69 -15.68 6.92
C LEU A 168 -17.86 -16.59 5.69
N LEU A 169 -16.95 -16.50 4.72
CA LEU A 169 -16.94 -17.38 3.55
C LEU A 169 -16.28 -18.74 3.84
N ALA A 170 -15.46 -18.82 4.89
CA ALA A 170 -14.57 -19.97 5.08
C ALA A 170 -15.30 -21.21 5.60
N ARG A 171 -16.13 -21.05 6.64
CA ARG A 171 -16.90 -22.14 7.28
C ARG A 171 -18.19 -21.58 7.91
N GLU A 172 -19.23 -22.40 7.98
CA GLU A 172 -20.52 -22.04 8.59
C GLU A 172 -20.38 -21.69 10.09
N SER A 173 -19.50 -22.41 10.80
CA SER A 173 -19.19 -22.18 12.22
C SER A 173 -18.52 -20.82 12.50
N ALA A 174 -17.98 -20.13 11.48
CA ALA A 174 -17.36 -18.83 11.66
C ALA A 174 -18.38 -17.77 12.10
N ILE A 175 -19.60 -17.80 11.55
CA ILE A 175 -20.68 -16.87 11.94
C ILE A 175 -21.04 -17.10 13.42
N LEU A 176 -21.20 -18.35 13.83
CA LEU A 176 -21.54 -18.69 15.21
C LEU A 176 -20.46 -18.23 16.19
N THR A 177 -19.19 -18.49 15.87
CA THR A 177 -18.04 -18.09 16.70
C THR A 177 -17.99 -16.57 16.87
N ILE A 178 -18.10 -15.82 15.77
CA ILE A 178 -18.03 -14.35 15.78
C ILE A 178 -19.20 -13.78 16.57
N LEU A 179 -20.41 -14.31 16.39
CA LEU A 179 -21.60 -13.81 17.09
C LEU A 179 -21.58 -14.16 18.57
N HIS A 180 -21.15 -15.37 18.95
CA HIS A 180 -20.96 -15.76 20.34
C HIS A 180 -19.99 -14.83 21.05
N GLN A 181 -18.83 -14.55 20.45
CA GLN A 181 -17.85 -13.61 21.01
C GLN A 181 -18.39 -12.18 21.15
N ASN A 182 -19.18 -11.70 20.18
CA ASN A 182 -19.85 -10.41 20.29
C ASN A 182 -20.92 -10.41 21.39
N ILE A 183 -21.63 -11.51 21.60
CA ILE A 183 -22.62 -11.67 22.68
C ILE A 183 -21.94 -11.61 24.04
N VAL A 184 -20.86 -12.38 24.25
CA VAL A 184 -20.09 -12.36 25.52
C VAL A 184 -19.57 -10.95 25.81
N LEU A 185 -19.09 -10.22 24.79
CA LEU A 185 -18.59 -8.86 24.95
C LEU A 185 -19.68 -7.84 25.35
N ASN A 186 -20.89 -7.98 24.81
CA ASN A 186 -22.00 -7.06 25.07
C ASN A 186 -22.85 -7.46 26.30
N ILE A 187 -22.79 -8.72 26.74
CA ILE A 187 -23.58 -9.29 27.83
C ILE A 187 -22.63 -9.94 28.85
N PRO A 188 -22.18 -9.20 29.89
CA PRO A 188 -21.12 -9.64 30.81
C PRO A 188 -21.39 -10.95 31.57
N ASP A 189 -22.65 -11.34 31.70
CA ASP A 189 -23.08 -12.55 32.43
C ASP A 189 -23.49 -13.69 31.50
N PHE A 190 -23.27 -13.56 30.18
CA PHE A 190 -23.56 -14.63 29.25
C PHE A 190 -22.53 -15.77 29.40
N ALA A 191 -23.02 -16.98 29.68
CA ALA A 191 -22.19 -18.15 29.98
C ALA A 191 -22.63 -19.42 29.24
N GLU A 192 -23.54 -19.30 28.28
CA GLU A 192 -24.09 -20.44 27.53
C GLU A 192 -23.35 -20.63 26.20
N PRO A 193 -23.01 -21.87 25.80
CA PRO A 193 -22.49 -22.13 24.46
C PRO A 193 -23.59 -21.93 23.41
N LEU A 194 -23.24 -21.28 22.30
CA LEU A 194 -24.13 -21.12 21.14
C LEU A 194 -23.60 -21.97 19.98
N ASN A 195 -24.29 -23.07 19.69
CA ASN A 195 -23.91 -24.06 18.69
C ASN A 195 -24.80 -24.00 17.44
N THR A 196 -25.93 -23.29 17.49
CA THR A 196 -26.87 -23.18 16.36
C THR A 196 -27.28 -21.73 16.07
N ILE A 197 -27.74 -21.50 14.84
CA ILE A 197 -28.25 -20.18 14.42
C ILE A 197 -29.51 -19.82 15.21
N GLU A 198 -30.35 -20.80 15.54
CA GLU A 198 -31.57 -20.65 16.31
C GLU A 198 -31.29 -20.17 17.74
N GLU A 199 -30.26 -20.72 18.39
CA GLU A 199 -29.81 -20.29 19.72
C GLU A 199 -29.31 -18.84 19.69
N VAL A 200 -28.46 -18.49 18.70
CA VAL A 200 -27.99 -17.12 18.52
C VAL A 200 -29.16 -16.17 18.29
N ARG A 201 -30.10 -16.54 17.41
CA ARG A 201 -31.30 -15.74 17.11
C ARG A 201 -32.14 -15.50 18.36
N ALA A 202 -32.30 -16.51 19.22
CA ALA A 202 -33.06 -16.39 20.46
C ALA A 202 -32.43 -15.36 21.41
N VAL A 203 -31.10 -15.36 21.57
CA VAL A 203 -30.38 -14.37 22.40
C VAL A 203 -30.49 -12.96 21.80
N MET A 204 -30.44 -12.85 20.48
CA MET A 204 -30.51 -11.58 19.74
C MET A 204 -31.93 -11.00 19.64
N GLN A 205 -32.95 -11.77 20.02
CA GLN A 205 -34.35 -11.34 19.94
C GLN A 205 -34.60 -10.11 20.81
N GLY A 206 -35.18 -9.06 20.22
CA GLY A 206 -35.50 -7.80 20.91
C GLY A 206 -34.30 -6.90 21.19
N LYS A 207 -33.07 -7.31 20.86
CA LYS A 207 -31.90 -6.43 20.88
C LYS A 207 -31.96 -5.44 19.71
N MET A 208 -31.36 -4.27 19.87
CA MET A 208 -31.19 -3.32 18.77
C MET A 208 -29.69 -3.25 18.45
N VAL A 209 -29.33 -3.58 17.22
CA VAL A 209 -27.96 -3.87 16.82
C VAL A 209 -27.37 -2.72 16.00
N ILE A 210 -26.14 -2.34 16.34
CA ILE A 210 -25.23 -1.61 15.46
C ILE A 210 -24.24 -2.64 14.91
N LEU A 211 -24.33 -2.94 13.62
CA LEU A 211 -23.41 -3.84 12.93
C LEU A 211 -22.28 -3.02 12.32
N VAL A 212 -21.04 -3.32 12.68
CA VAL A 212 -19.83 -2.80 12.05
C VAL A 212 -19.13 -3.95 11.34
N ALA A 213 -19.06 -3.90 10.02
CA ALA A 213 -18.54 -4.98 9.20
C ALA A 213 -17.42 -4.46 8.29
N ASP A 214 -16.19 -4.90 8.53
CA ASP A 214 -15.01 -4.54 7.72
C ASP A 214 -14.77 -5.56 6.61
N GLN A 215 -14.22 -5.08 5.48
CA GLN A 215 -14.05 -5.85 4.24
C GLN A 215 -15.37 -6.41 3.67
N TRP A 216 -16.46 -5.64 3.74
CA TRP A 216 -17.79 -6.02 3.23
C TRP A 216 -17.76 -6.44 1.75
N ASN A 217 -16.88 -5.84 0.96
CA ASN A 217 -16.63 -6.22 -0.45
C ASN A 217 -16.16 -7.68 -0.65
N SER A 218 -15.92 -8.44 0.42
CA SER A 218 -15.61 -9.86 0.33
C SER A 218 -16.88 -10.71 0.20
N ILE A 219 -18.02 -10.22 0.69
CA ILE A 219 -19.29 -10.96 0.77
C ILE A 219 -20.45 -10.25 0.07
N ASP A 220 -20.22 -9.07 -0.50
CA ASP A 220 -21.26 -8.19 -1.04
C ASP A 220 -22.04 -8.78 -2.23
N GLU A 221 -21.45 -9.77 -2.91
CA GLU A 221 -22.09 -10.58 -3.96
C GLU A 221 -22.60 -11.95 -3.47
N ASN A 222 -22.31 -12.33 -2.22
CA ASN A 222 -22.69 -13.63 -1.66
C ASN A 222 -23.95 -13.52 -0.81
N GLN A 223 -25.11 -13.53 -1.49
CA GLN A 223 -26.41 -13.38 -0.85
C GLN A 223 -26.67 -14.46 0.22
N MET A 224 -26.18 -15.69 0.02
CA MET A 224 -26.35 -16.78 0.98
C MET A 224 -25.71 -16.46 2.34
N VAL A 225 -24.50 -15.90 2.34
CA VAL A 225 -23.79 -15.51 3.57
C VAL A 225 -24.45 -14.29 4.22
N ILE A 226 -24.88 -13.32 3.42
CA ILE A 226 -25.60 -12.13 3.91
C ILE A 226 -26.94 -12.55 4.56
N ASP A 227 -27.72 -13.40 3.90
CA ASP A 227 -29.00 -13.90 4.41
C ASP A 227 -28.81 -14.71 5.69
N ARG A 228 -27.73 -15.49 5.79
CA ARG A 228 -27.40 -16.25 6.99
C ARG A 228 -27.02 -15.35 8.16
N LEU A 229 -26.18 -14.33 7.93
CA LEU A 229 -25.86 -13.32 8.94
C LEU A 229 -27.13 -12.56 9.37
N GLY A 230 -27.95 -12.13 8.41
CA GLY A 230 -29.24 -11.50 8.64
C GLY A 230 -30.22 -12.40 9.39
N SER A 231 -30.16 -13.71 9.16
CA SER A 231 -30.97 -14.70 9.87
C SER A 231 -30.58 -14.87 11.34
N CYS A 232 -29.31 -14.63 11.70
CA CYS A 232 -28.85 -14.65 13.09
C CYS A 232 -29.21 -13.36 13.81
N LEU A 233 -29.00 -12.21 13.14
CA LEU A 233 -29.26 -10.90 13.71
C LEU A 233 -30.75 -10.52 13.71
N GLY A 234 -31.54 -11.08 12.79
CA GLY A 234 -32.95 -10.77 12.59
C GLY A 234 -33.21 -9.35 12.09
N ILE A 235 -34.43 -8.85 12.31
CA ILE A 235 -34.87 -7.46 11.99
C ILE A 235 -34.27 -6.43 12.97
N SER A 236 -33.38 -6.89 13.87
CA SER A 236 -32.80 -6.15 14.98
C SER A 236 -31.70 -5.17 14.55
N VAL A 237 -31.20 -5.25 13.32
CA VAL A 237 -30.16 -4.33 12.84
C VAL A 237 -30.76 -2.97 12.52
N TYR A 238 -30.31 -1.96 13.27
CA TYR A 238 -30.75 -0.58 13.11
C TYR A 238 -29.72 0.26 12.38
N VAL A 239 -28.44 0.11 12.71
CA VAL A 239 -27.38 0.82 12.00
C VAL A 239 -26.38 -0.20 11.48
N GLU A 240 -26.17 -0.19 10.17
CA GLU A 240 -25.15 -0.98 9.48
C GLU A 240 -24.01 -0.07 9.06
N ILE A 241 -22.77 -0.46 9.32
CA ILE A 241 -21.58 0.26 8.88
C ILE A 241 -20.72 -0.71 8.08
N HIS A 242 -20.62 -0.47 6.78
CA HIS A 242 -19.89 -1.31 5.86
C HIS A 242 -18.57 -0.66 5.48
N GLY A 243 -17.46 -1.23 5.94
CA GLY A 243 -16.11 -0.93 5.48
C GLY A 243 -15.84 -1.64 4.16
N MET A 244 -15.60 -0.89 3.09
CA MET A 244 -15.36 -1.49 1.77
C MET A 244 -14.35 -0.70 0.94
N SER A 245 -13.70 -1.39 0.02
CA SER A 245 -12.90 -0.73 -1.00
C SER A 245 -13.78 -0.06 -2.07
N MET A 246 -13.26 0.95 -2.76
CA MET A 246 -13.98 1.63 -3.86
C MET A 246 -14.24 0.73 -5.08
N ASN A 247 -13.75 -0.51 -5.12
CA ASN A 247 -14.08 -1.48 -6.17
C ASN A 247 -15.31 -2.34 -5.88
N ALA A 248 -15.88 -2.26 -4.67
CA ALA A 248 -17.06 -3.03 -4.32
C ALA A 248 -18.14 -2.84 -5.39
N LYS A 249 -18.73 -3.93 -5.88
CA LYS A 249 -19.74 -3.84 -6.94
C LYS A 249 -20.94 -3.04 -6.46
N THR A 250 -21.36 -3.27 -5.22
CA THR A 250 -22.42 -2.51 -4.55
C THR A 250 -22.10 -1.01 -4.45
N TRP A 251 -20.82 -0.63 -4.44
CA TRP A 251 -20.41 0.78 -4.51
C TRP A 251 -20.54 1.33 -5.93
N ARG A 252 -20.04 0.60 -6.92
CA ARG A 252 -20.10 0.98 -8.35
C ARG A 252 -21.53 1.16 -8.85
N ASP A 253 -22.44 0.27 -8.45
CA ASP A 253 -23.87 0.33 -8.81
C ASP A 253 -24.61 1.54 -8.21
N LEU A 254 -24.01 2.19 -7.21
CA LEU A 254 -24.57 3.35 -6.52
C LEU A 254 -23.89 4.67 -6.88
N LEU A 255 -22.71 4.65 -7.48
CA LEU A 255 -21.97 5.84 -7.92
C LEU A 255 -22.83 6.82 -8.74
N PRO A 256 -23.68 6.37 -9.69
CA PRO A 256 -24.54 7.25 -10.48
C PRO A 256 -25.69 7.91 -9.67
N LYS A 257 -25.99 7.40 -8.47
CA LYS A 257 -27.14 7.82 -7.65
C LYS A 257 -26.75 8.75 -6.48
N GLN A 258 -25.46 9.06 -6.30
CA GLN A 258 -24.92 9.49 -5.00
C GLN A 258 -24.24 10.86 -4.94
N THR A 259 -24.55 11.80 -5.84
CA THR A 259 -24.06 13.18 -5.68
C THR A 259 -24.67 13.93 -4.48
N SER A 260 -25.53 13.30 -3.65
CA SER A 260 -26.15 13.94 -2.48
C SER A 260 -26.40 13.07 -1.23
N ASP A 261 -25.99 11.80 -1.18
CA ASP A 261 -26.34 10.94 -0.02
C ASP A 261 -25.32 11.10 1.13
N ASP A 262 -25.72 11.81 2.19
CA ASP A 262 -24.96 12.05 3.44
C ASP A 262 -24.68 10.76 4.25
N ARG A 263 -24.92 9.57 3.70
CA ARG A 263 -24.68 8.27 4.36
C ARG A 263 -23.32 7.64 4.05
N ASN A 264 -22.54 8.22 3.14
CA ASN A 264 -21.22 7.70 2.80
C ASN A 264 -20.10 8.56 3.39
N ILE A 265 -19.01 7.90 3.78
CA ILE A 265 -17.76 8.54 4.19
C ILE A 265 -16.67 8.08 3.24
N TYR A 266 -16.02 9.06 2.63
CA TYR A 266 -14.92 8.84 1.70
C TYR A 266 -13.61 9.12 2.42
N CYS A 267 -12.87 8.05 2.70
CA CYS A 267 -11.57 8.19 3.36
C CYS A 267 -10.48 8.30 2.31
N GLY A 268 -9.65 9.34 2.45
CA GLY A 268 -8.43 9.59 1.69
C GLY A 268 -7.16 9.26 2.47
N GLY A 269 -6.01 9.67 1.91
CA GLY A 269 -4.73 9.71 2.63
C GLY A 269 -4.81 10.66 3.82
N PHE A 270 -3.73 10.75 4.60
CA PHE A 270 -3.67 11.77 5.63
C PHE A 270 -3.83 13.16 5.02
N ASN A 271 -4.66 13.99 5.66
CA ASN A 271 -4.68 15.42 5.36
C ASN A 271 -3.37 16.08 5.81
N ASP A 272 -3.18 17.37 5.52
CA ASP A 272 -1.92 18.06 5.82
C ASP A 272 -1.57 18.06 7.32
N ASP A 273 -2.58 18.20 8.19
CA ASP A 273 -2.38 18.19 9.65
C ASP A 273 -2.02 16.79 10.15
N GLU A 274 -2.76 15.77 9.71
CA GLU A 274 -2.51 14.36 10.03
C GLU A 274 -1.11 13.93 9.53
N PHE A 275 -0.71 14.34 8.32
CA PHE A 275 0.61 14.02 7.80
C PHE A 275 1.71 14.74 8.57
N GLY A 276 1.50 16.00 8.96
CA GLY A 276 2.42 16.73 9.84
C GLY A 276 2.58 16.08 11.21
N VAL A 277 1.55 15.42 11.73
CA VAL A 277 1.62 14.65 12.98
C VAL A 277 2.40 13.37 12.77
N TRP A 278 2.16 12.66 11.66
CA TRP A 278 2.94 11.48 11.31
C TRP A 278 4.44 11.80 11.24
N LEU A 279 4.82 12.89 10.55
CA LEU A 279 6.22 13.33 10.44
C LEU A 279 6.88 13.60 11.80
N LYS A 280 6.15 14.19 12.76
CA LYS A 280 6.67 14.47 14.11
C LYS A 280 6.96 13.22 14.94
N HIS A 281 6.28 12.12 14.65
CA HIS A 281 6.46 10.84 15.36
C HIS A 281 7.50 9.94 14.68
N HIS A 282 8.10 10.38 13.58
CA HIS A 282 9.07 9.62 12.81
C HIS A 282 10.42 10.39 12.72
N PRO A 283 11.52 9.72 12.35
CA PRO A 283 12.83 10.34 12.25
C PRO A 283 12.83 11.63 11.40
N PRO A 284 13.62 12.66 11.76
CA PRO A 284 13.72 13.92 11.01
C PRO A 284 14.01 13.76 9.52
N PHE A 285 14.67 12.65 9.15
CA PHE A 285 14.86 12.18 7.78
C PHE A 285 13.60 12.32 6.91
N PHE A 286 12.42 11.93 7.40
CA PHE A 286 11.19 12.05 6.61
C PHE A 286 10.69 13.49 6.48
N THR A 287 11.02 14.36 7.43
CA THR A 287 10.70 15.79 7.37
C THR A 287 11.58 16.50 6.33
N GLU A 288 12.84 16.08 6.18
CA GLU A 288 13.74 16.58 5.14
C GLU A 288 13.24 16.25 3.72
N HIS A 289 12.50 15.15 3.58
CA HIS A 289 11.91 14.67 2.32
C HIS A 289 10.37 14.79 2.27
N GLU A 290 9.77 15.71 3.02
CA GLU A 290 8.31 15.84 3.20
C GLU A 290 7.53 15.88 1.87
N ASP A 291 7.91 16.78 0.97
CA ASP A 291 7.20 17.00 -0.30
C ASP A 291 7.26 15.77 -1.21
N GLU A 292 8.43 15.11 -1.28
CA GLU A 292 8.60 13.92 -2.09
C GLU A 292 7.90 12.71 -1.49
N LEU A 293 7.99 12.52 -0.17
CA LEU A 293 7.25 11.48 0.55
C LEU A 293 5.74 11.63 0.33
N ALA A 294 5.21 12.86 0.40
CA ALA A 294 3.81 13.14 0.15
C ALA A 294 3.39 12.77 -1.28
N LEU A 295 4.22 13.04 -2.29
CA LEU A 295 3.91 12.66 -3.68
C LEU A 295 4.01 11.14 -3.89
N LEU A 296 5.09 10.52 -3.42
CA LEU A 296 5.35 9.09 -3.58
C LEU A 296 4.26 8.24 -2.94
N THR A 297 3.78 8.66 -1.76
CA THR A 297 2.81 7.90 -0.98
C THR A 297 1.38 8.40 -1.16
N GLY A 298 1.16 9.60 -1.70
CA GLY A 298 -0.14 10.27 -1.63
C GLY A 298 -0.67 10.40 -0.20
N LYS A 299 0.25 10.42 0.77
CA LYS A 299 -0.03 10.39 2.21
C LYS A 299 -0.86 9.16 2.63
N VAL A 300 -0.80 8.06 1.87
CA VAL A 300 -1.45 6.80 2.23
C VAL A 300 -0.73 6.20 3.44
N PRO A 301 -1.40 6.01 4.60
CA PRO A 301 -0.79 5.47 5.81
C PRO A 301 -0.04 4.17 5.59
N MET A 302 -0.60 3.23 4.82
CA MET A 302 0.07 1.95 4.57
C MET A 302 1.37 2.08 3.76
N LEU A 303 1.45 3.05 2.83
CA LEU A 303 2.69 3.35 2.12
C LEU A 303 3.69 4.08 3.04
N LEU A 304 3.22 5.03 3.84
CA LEU A 304 4.03 5.70 4.86
C LEU A 304 4.64 4.70 5.86
N SER A 305 3.86 3.71 6.31
CA SER A 305 4.35 2.62 7.15
C SER A 305 5.39 1.74 6.46
N ALA A 306 5.28 1.54 5.13
CA ALA A 306 6.32 0.83 4.38
C ALA A 306 7.65 1.60 4.42
N PHE A 307 7.62 2.93 4.25
CA PHE A 307 8.81 3.79 4.39
C PHE A 307 9.41 3.69 5.81
N ALA A 308 8.59 3.83 6.84
CA ALA A 308 9.04 3.73 8.23
C ALA A 308 9.65 2.35 8.55
N ARG A 309 9.08 1.28 8.01
CA ARG A 309 9.54 -0.10 8.25
C ARG A 309 10.89 -0.42 7.62
N VAL A 310 11.19 0.14 6.44
CA VAL A 310 12.44 -0.18 5.71
C VAL A 310 13.59 0.79 5.98
N TYR A 311 13.31 1.90 6.65
CA TYR A 311 14.29 2.89 7.05
C TYR A 311 15.23 2.37 8.14
N ARG A 312 16.50 2.76 8.03
CA ARG A 312 17.59 2.51 8.97
C ARG A 312 18.40 3.80 9.10
N GLU A 313 18.98 4.00 10.28
CA GLU A 313 19.81 5.18 10.54
C GLU A 313 21.00 5.23 9.55
N GLY A 314 21.23 6.39 8.94
CA GLY A 314 22.30 6.62 7.96
C GLY A 314 21.94 6.31 6.50
N ASP A 315 20.71 5.90 6.20
CA ASP A 315 20.26 5.68 4.82
C ASP A 315 20.20 6.98 4.00
N SER A 316 20.43 6.86 2.68
CA SER A 316 20.01 7.87 1.71
C SER A 316 18.53 7.72 1.33
N TRP A 317 17.90 8.80 0.90
CA TRP A 317 16.51 8.80 0.43
C TRP A 317 16.26 7.80 -0.70
N GLU A 318 17.17 7.75 -1.67
CA GLU A 318 17.09 6.85 -2.82
C GLU A 318 17.09 5.38 -2.39
N SER A 319 17.93 5.03 -1.41
CA SER A 319 18.02 3.68 -0.86
C SER A 319 16.74 3.25 -0.14
N VAL A 320 16.11 4.19 0.58
CA VAL A 320 14.82 3.93 1.25
C VAL A 320 13.73 3.72 0.20
N VAL A 321 13.62 4.59 -0.80
CA VAL A 321 12.64 4.47 -1.89
C VAL A 321 12.82 3.12 -2.63
N GLU A 322 14.05 2.70 -2.87
CA GLU A 322 14.37 1.40 -3.49
C GLU A 322 13.87 0.23 -2.62
N ARG A 323 14.15 0.25 -1.31
CA ARG A 323 13.67 -0.82 -0.41
C ARG A 323 12.16 -0.85 -0.27
N VAL A 324 11.48 0.30 -0.26
CA VAL A 324 10.01 0.35 -0.26
C VAL A 324 9.44 -0.38 -1.47
N GLN A 325 10.04 -0.25 -2.64
CA GLN A 325 9.56 -0.94 -3.84
C GLN A 325 9.66 -2.46 -3.76
N ARG A 326 10.47 -3.01 -2.85
CA ARG A 326 10.60 -4.46 -2.56
C ARG A 326 9.77 -4.89 -1.33
N ASP A 327 9.12 -3.95 -0.66
CA ASP A 327 8.31 -4.24 0.51
C ASP A 327 7.13 -5.13 0.14
N ALA A 328 6.75 -6.03 1.06
CA ALA A 328 5.64 -6.98 0.85
C ALA A 328 4.34 -6.27 0.44
N THR A 329 4.08 -5.06 0.95
CA THR A 329 2.91 -4.26 0.57
C THR A 329 2.90 -3.96 -0.93
N MET A 330 4.06 -3.59 -1.48
CA MET A 330 4.20 -3.26 -2.90
C MET A 330 4.07 -4.50 -3.78
N VAL A 331 4.58 -5.64 -3.31
CA VAL A 331 4.41 -6.94 -3.98
C VAL A 331 2.93 -7.34 -4.03
N ASP A 332 2.22 -7.25 -2.90
CA ASP A 332 0.80 -7.55 -2.82
C ASP A 332 -0.01 -6.64 -3.75
N TRP A 333 0.27 -5.33 -3.74
CA TRP A 333 -0.40 -4.36 -4.61
C TRP A 333 -0.14 -4.61 -6.09
N ALA A 334 1.10 -4.98 -6.45
CA ALA A 334 1.42 -5.41 -7.80
C ALA A 334 0.60 -6.63 -8.21
N GLY A 335 0.42 -7.60 -7.31
CA GLY A 335 -0.45 -8.77 -7.53
C GLY A 335 -1.90 -8.37 -7.78
N LEU A 336 -2.44 -7.44 -6.97
CA LEU A 336 -3.81 -6.95 -7.12
C LEU A 336 -4.03 -6.22 -8.46
N LEU A 337 -3.10 -5.35 -8.86
CA LEU A 337 -3.12 -4.67 -10.15
C LEU A 337 -2.96 -5.65 -11.31
N SER A 338 -2.07 -6.64 -11.17
CA SER A 338 -1.85 -7.68 -12.17
C SER A 338 -3.11 -8.47 -12.44
N VAL A 339 -3.82 -8.90 -11.38
CA VAL A 339 -5.09 -9.61 -11.52
C VAL A 339 -6.14 -8.74 -12.22
N PHE A 340 -6.26 -7.47 -11.85
CA PHE A 340 -7.26 -6.57 -12.42
C PHE A 340 -7.00 -6.24 -13.90
N TYR A 341 -5.74 -5.97 -14.27
CA TYR A 341 -5.36 -5.56 -15.62
C TYR A 341 -4.94 -6.73 -16.53
N LYS A 342 -4.99 -7.97 -16.04
CA LYS A 342 -4.56 -9.16 -16.80
C LYS A 342 -5.26 -9.30 -18.15
N GLU A 343 -6.54 -8.97 -18.24
CA GLU A 343 -7.37 -9.17 -19.44
C GLU A 343 -7.63 -7.87 -20.20
N LYS A 344 -7.11 -6.74 -19.72
CA LYS A 344 -7.34 -5.41 -20.32
C LYS A 344 -6.36 -5.15 -21.46
N ASP A 345 -6.83 -4.42 -22.48
CA ASP A 345 -6.01 -4.02 -23.63
C ASP A 345 -4.95 -2.95 -23.28
N VAL A 346 -3.86 -2.95 -24.05
CA VAL A 346 -2.70 -2.06 -23.98
C VAL A 346 -3.12 -0.59 -24.01
N GLU A 347 -4.00 -0.19 -24.92
CA GLU A 347 -4.39 1.23 -25.04
C GLU A 347 -5.12 1.72 -23.78
N LEU A 348 -5.96 0.86 -23.21
CA LEU A 348 -6.74 1.18 -22.02
C LEU A 348 -5.85 1.33 -20.78
N VAL A 349 -4.95 0.38 -20.53
CA VAL A 349 -4.01 0.47 -19.39
C VAL A 349 -3.15 1.72 -19.51
N TRP A 350 -2.75 2.06 -20.75
CA TRP A 350 -2.03 3.30 -21.02
C TRP A 350 -2.83 4.56 -20.67
N LYS A 351 -4.13 4.61 -21.00
CA LYS A 351 -5.02 5.73 -20.61
C LYS A 351 -5.10 5.88 -19.09
N VAL A 352 -5.16 4.77 -18.36
CA VAL A 352 -5.13 4.80 -16.89
C VAL A 352 -3.78 5.32 -16.37
N PHE A 353 -2.67 4.79 -16.90
CA PHE A 353 -1.32 5.20 -16.49
C PHE A 353 -1.05 6.69 -16.77
N THR A 354 -1.51 7.20 -17.90
CA THR A 354 -1.39 8.63 -18.26
C THR A 354 -2.45 9.51 -17.63
N LEU A 355 -3.35 8.94 -16.82
CA LEU A 355 -4.47 9.63 -16.19
C LEU A 355 -5.44 10.31 -17.18
N LYS A 356 -5.51 9.81 -18.42
CA LYS A 356 -6.36 10.30 -19.52
C LYS A 356 -7.60 9.41 -19.72
N VAL A 357 -8.24 8.99 -18.63
CA VAL A 357 -9.44 8.13 -18.68
C VAL A 357 -10.67 8.99 -18.92
N ASP A 358 -11.46 8.63 -19.95
CA ASP A 358 -12.74 9.29 -20.25
C ASP A 358 -13.85 8.85 -19.28
N TYR A 359 -14.75 9.77 -18.95
CA TYR A 359 -15.82 9.56 -17.96
C TYR A 359 -16.72 8.34 -18.24
N MET A 360 -16.98 8.04 -19.52
CA MET A 360 -17.84 6.91 -19.90
C MET A 360 -17.16 5.54 -19.76
N MET A 361 -15.83 5.51 -19.55
CA MET A 361 -15.03 4.29 -19.46
C MET A 361 -14.67 3.93 -18.01
N GLU A 362 -14.95 4.80 -17.03
CA GLU A 362 -14.38 4.75 -15.67
C GLU A 362 -14.81 3.50 -14.87
N SER A 363 -16.08 3.07 -14.88
CA SER A 363 -16.61 2.17 -13.85
C SER A 363 -16.20 0.69 -13.94
N GLU A 364 -15.74 0.22 -15.12
CA GLU A 364 -15.37 -1.21 -15.33
C GLU A 364 -13.91 -1.43 -15.73
N HIS A 365 -13.19 -0.34 -16.00
CA HIS A 365 -11.82 -0.39 -16.54
C HIS A 365 -10.77 0.18 -15.59
N VAL A 366 -11.22 0.80 -14.50
CA VAL A 366 -10.35 1.42 -13.50
C VAL A 366 -10.39 0.63 -12.20
N ASP A 367 -9.22 0.37 -11.65
CA ASP A 367 -9.09 -0.15 -10.30
C ASP A 367 -9.20 0.99 -9.27
N HIS A 368 -10.41 1.22 -8.77
CA HIS A 368 -10.71 2.29 -7.82
C HIS A 368 -10.06 2.13 -6.44
N ARG A 369 -9.40 1.00 -6.15
CA ARG A 369 -8.54 0.89 -4.96
C ARG A 369 -7.32 1.80 -5.05
N PHE A 370 -6.91 2.11 -6.27
CA PHE A 370 -5.64 2.75 -6.63
C PHE A 370 -5.84 4.05 -7.42
N PHE A 371 -7.00 4.23 -8.05
CA PHE A 371 -7.28 5.38 -8.90
C PHE A 371 -8.66 5.98 -8.62
N TYR A 372 -8.80 7.29 -8.70
CA TYR A 372 -10.05 7.97 -8.39
C TYR A 372 -10.21 9.22 -9.23
N LYS A 373 -11.45 9.71 -9.30
CA LYS A 373 -11.76 10.98 -9.94
C LYS A 373 -11.77 12.09 -8.90
N ASP A 374 -10.94 13.10 -9.11
CA ASP A 374 -11.01 14.38 -8.41
C ASP A 374 -11.92 15.33 -9.22
N PRO A 375 -13.05 15.81 -8.65
CA PRO A 375 -13.96 16.70 -9.37
C PRO A 375 -13.31 17.98 -9.89
N SER A 376 -12.25 18.46 -9.23
CA SER A 376 -11.55 19.70 -9.58
C SER A 376 -10.36 19.49 -10.50
N ARG A 377 -9.78 18.27 -10.50
CA ARG A 377 -8.48 17.99 -11.11
C ARG A 377 -8.48 16.81 -12.07
N GLY A 378 -9.64 16.20 -12.31
CA GLY A 378 -9.78 15.03 -13.18
C GLY A 378 -9.31 13.75 -12.53
N PHE A 379 -8.97 12.77 -13.36
CA PHE A 379 -8.58 11.43 -12.92
C PHE A 379 -7.20 11.43 -12.27
N ARG A 380 -7.04 10.68 -11.16
CA ARG A 380 -5.81 10.66 -10.35
C ARG A 380 -5.48 9.25 -9.85
N ALA A 381 -4.19 8.99 -9.68
CA ALA A 381 -3.70 7.88 -8.88
C ALA A 381 -3.68 8.27 -7.40
N THR A 382 -3.80 7.29 -6.52
CA THR A 382 -3.70 7.49 -5.07
C THR A 382 -2.30 7.86 -4.65
N SER A 383 -1.28 7.45 -5.40
CA SER A 383 0.10 7.81 -5.19
C SER A 383 0.94 7.62 -6.46
N GLU A 384 2.11 8.24 -6.49
CA GLU A 384 3.05 8.02 -7.59
C GLU A 384 3.59 6.58 -7.60
N LEU A 385 3.80 5.97 -6.42
CA LEU A 385 4.23 4.58 -6.32
C LEU A 385 3.23 3.62 -6.98
N VAL A 386 1.93 3.93 -6.94
CA VAL A 386 0.90 3.17 -7.64
C VAL A 386 1.02 3.26 -9.16
N LEU A 387 1.35 4.44 -9.70
CA LEU A 387 1.61 4.59 -11.14
C LEU A 387 2.83 3.77 -11.57
N ARG A 388 3.90 3.80 -10.78
CA ARG A 388 5.09 2.97 -11.03
C ARG A 388 4.77 1.48 -10.98
N LEU A 389 3.95 1.04 -10.02
CA LEU A 389 3.49 -0.34 -9.95
C LEU A 389 2.66 -0.74 -11.17
N LEU A 390 1.70 0.09 -11.58
CA LEU A 390 0.88 -0.17 -12.77
C LEU A 390 1.76 -0.34 -14.01
N TYR A 391 2.73 0.56 -14.20
CA TYR A 391 3.69 0.45 -15.29
C TYR A 391 4.47 -0.87 -15.21
N ARG A 392 5.03 -1.24 -14.05
CA ARG A 392 5.77 -2.50 -13.89
C ARG A 392 4.95 -3.73 -14.22
N VAL A 393 3.72 -3.78 -13.74
CA VAL A 393 2.80 -4.87 -14.06
C VAL A 393 2.60 -4.96 -15.58
N TRP A 394 2.48 -3.82 -16.25
CA TRP A 394 2.09 -3.73 -17.65
C TRP A 394 3.24 -3.78 -18.66
N SER A 395 4.44 -3.30 -18.36
CA SER A 395 5.59 -3.33 -19.27
C SER A 395 6.11 -4.73 -19.58
N THR A 396 5.50 -5.77 -19.01
CA THR A 396 5.64 -7.17 -19.40
C THR A 396 4.93 -7.52 -20.73
N LYS A 397 4.10 -6.63 -21.30
CA LYS A 397 3.19 -6.91 -22.44
C LYS A 397 3.37 -6.02 -23.68
N SER A 398 4.60 -5.68 -24.08
CA SER A 398 4.85 -4.87 -25.30
C SER A 398 4.45 -3.38 -25.17
N ALA A 399 4.69 -2.80 -24.00
CA ALA A 399 4.43 -1.39 -23.68
C ALA A 399 5.31 -0.38 -24.43
N ASP A 400 6.43 -0.84 -24.98
CA ASP A 400 7.50 0.03 -25.48
C ASP A 400 7.03 0.90 -26.66
N ASP A 401 6.26 0.38 -27.61
CA ASP A 401 5.78 1.18 -28.75
C ASP A 401 4.82 2.30 -28.32
N ALA A 402 3.95 2.03 -27.34
CA ALA A 402 3.05 3.03 -26.79
C ALA A 402 3.83 4.11 -26.02
N LEU A 403 4.84 3.71 -25.24
CA LEU A 403 5.74 4.63 -24.55
C LEU A 403 6.49 5.52 -25.55
N LEU A 404 7.09 4.95 -26.58
CA LEU A 404 7.82 5.68 -27.61
C LEU A 404 6.97 6.65 -28.42
N THR A 405 5.65 6.43 -28.49
CA THR A 405 4.73 7.33 -29.20
C THR A 405 4.22 8.46 -28.30
N LYS A 406 4.13 8.23 -26.98
CA LYS A 406 3.40 9.11 -26.04
C LYS A 406 4.27 9.68 -24.93
N TRP A 407 5.58 9.44 -24.96
CA TRP A 407 6.51 9.92 -23.94
C TRP A 407 6.60 11.45 -23.78
N PRO A 408 6.43 12.31 -24.82
CA PRO A 408 6.55 13.75 -24.62
C PRO A 408 5.55 14.27 -23.59
N ASP A 409 4.32 13.76 -23.63
CA ASP A 409 3.28 14.09 -22.65
C ASP A 409 3.66 13.63 -21.23
N LEU A 410 4.28 12.46 -21.08
CA LEU A 410 4.72 11.93 -19.78
C LEU A 410 5.79 12.81 -19.15
N VAL A 411 6.82 13.16 -19.93
CA VAL A 411 7.89 14.06 -19.48
C VAL A 411 7.28 15.41 -19.12
N PHE A 412 6.35 15.94 -19.91
CA PHE A 412 5.67 17.20 -19.61
C PHE A 412 4.85 17.16 -18.31
N HIS A 413 4.19 16.03 -18.00
CA HIS A 413 3.35 15.90 -16.80
C HIS A 413 4.09 15.40 -15.53
N ALA A 414 5.35 14.98 -15.62
CA ALA A 414 6.14 14.53 -14.45
C ALA A 414 6.22 15.61 -13.35
N VAL A 415 5.74 15.32 -12.14
CA VAL A 415 5.58 16.37 -11.10
C VAL A 415 6.87 16.61 -10.30
N ASN A 416 7.77 15.63 -10.21
CA ASN A 416 9.05 15.75 -9.50
C ASN A 416 10.21 15.01 -10.19
N ARG A 417 11.42 15.11 -9.63
CA ARG A 417 12.65 14.50 -10.21
C ARG A 417 12.62 12.99 -10.20
N SER A 418 12.09 12.39 -9.14
CA SER A 418 11.99 10.93 -9.00
C SER A 418 11.07 10.33 -10.07
N THR A 419 9.91 10.95 -10.31
CA THR A 419 8.98 10.59 -11.39
C THR A 419 9.57 10.83 -12.76
N LEU A 420 10.22 11.98 -12.96
CA LEU A 420 10.87 12.27 -14.23
C LEU A 420 11.98 11.26 -14.52
N GLY A 421 12.82 10.95 -13.53
CA GLY A 421 13.87 9.93 -13.64
C GLY A 421 13.30 8.57 -14.01
N PHE A 422 12.24 8.13 -13.33
CA PHE A 422 11.53 6.89 -13.67
C PHE A 422 11.02 6.88 -15.11
N TYR A 423 10.35 7.94 -15.58
CA TYR A 423 9.88 7.99 -16.97
C TYR A 423 11.04 7.99 -17.97
N VAL A 424 12.08 8.78 -17.72
CA VAL A 424 13.25 8.87 -18.60
C VAL A 424 13.95 7.52 -18.73
N GLU A 425 14.15 6.81 -17.61
CA GLU A 425 14.72 5.47 -17.61
C GLU A 425 13.89 4.51 -18.46
N GLU A 426 12.57 4.48 -18.28
CA GLU A 426 11.71 3.58 -19.04
C GLU A 426 11.65 3.93 -20.54
N ILE A 427 11.68 5.22 -20.89
CA ILE A 427 11.74 5.67 -22.28
C ILE A 427 13.06 5.20 -22.92
N ILE A 428 14.18 5.33 -22.20
CA ILE A 428 15.48 4.89 -22.69
C ILE A 428 15.55 3.37 -22.85
N LYS A 429 14.97 2.59 -21.91
CA LYS A 429 14.85 1.13 -22.07
C LYS A 429 14.12 0.77 -23.36
N ALA A 430 12.96 1.39 -23.62
CA ALA A 430 12.20 1.18 -24.85
C ALA A 430 12.98 1.59 -26.11
N GLN A 431 13.72 2.71 -26.05
CA GLN A 431 14.58 3.14 -27.15
C GLN A 431 15.71 2.16 -27.43
N ILE A 432 16.38 1.64 -26.39
CA ILE A 432 17.43 0.63 -26.54
C ILE A 432 16.86 -0.63 -27.17
N CYS A 433 15.67 -1.08 -26.77
CA CYS A 433 15.01 -2.23 -27.44
C CYS A 433 14.74 -1.98 -28.93
N ARG A 434 14.39 -0.74 -29.30
CA ARG A 434 14.10 -0.37 -30.70
C ARG A 434 15.36 -0.27 -31.57
N GLN A 435 16.43 0.36 -31.09
CA GLN A 435 17.56 0.76 -31.93
C GLN A 435 18.95 0.54 -31.29
N GLY A 436 19.01 -0.02 -30.08
CA GLY A 436 20.23 -0.10 -29.29
C GLY A 436 20.64 1.25 -28.71
N VAL A 437 21.87 1.33 -28.20
CA VAL A 437 22.45 2.60 -27.77
C VAL A 437 23.10 3.24 -29.00
N VAL A 438 22.45 4.26 -29.58
CA VAL A 438 22.91 4.92 -30.80
C VAL A 438 24.38 5.37 -30.65
N GLY A 439 25.22 5.10 -31.65
CA GLY A 439 26.63 5.53 -31.67
C GLY A 439 27.62 4.69 -30.84
N LYS A 440 27.19 4.01 -29.78
CA LYS A 440 28.07 3.13 -28.96
C LYS A 440 27.77 1.64 -29.16
N TYR A 441 26.50 1.26 -29.08
CA TYR A 441 26.02 -0.10 -29.26
C TYR A 441 24.75 -0.11 -30.14
N PRO A 442 24.85 0.33 -31.42
CA PRO A 442 23.71 0.35 -32.32
C PRO A 442 23.23 -1.08 -32.59
N ARG A 443 21.91 -1.27 -32.60
CA ARG A 443 21.33 -2.59 -32.90
C ARG A 443 21.67 -2.99 -34.35
N PRO A 444 22.31 -4.14 -34.58
CA PRO A 444 22.55 -4.62 -35.94
C PRO A 444 21.23 -4.88 -36.69
N ASN A 445 21.23 -4.70 -38.01
CA ASN A 445 20.01 -4.83 -38.83
C ASN A 445 19.42 -6.26 -38.83
N ASP A 446 20.26 -7.26 -38.61
CA ASP A 446 19.89 -8.69 -38.53
C ASP A 446 19.48 -9.12 -37.12
N ARG A 447 19.50 -8.20 -36.14
CA ARG A 447 19.24 -8.49 -34.73
C ARG A 447 18.01 -7.77 -34.22
N THR A 448 17.33 -8.41 -33.28
CA THR A 448 16.33 -7.75 -32.42
C THR A 448 16.84 -7.71 -30.99
N ILE A 449 16.46 -6.69 -30.24
CA ILE A 449 16.76 -6.61 -28.80
C ILE A 449 15.48 -7.00 -28.05
N ARG A 450 15.55 -8.05 -27.25
CA ARG A 450 14.44 -8.52 -26.42
C ARG A 450 14.68 -8.15 -24.97
N ARG A 451 13.67 -7.55 -24.33
CA ARG A 451 13.71 -7.20 -22.91
C ARG A 451 13.34 -8.42 -22.08
N TYR A 452 14.17 -8.77 -21.10
CA TYR A 452 13.94 -9.83 -20.14
C TYR A 452 14.09 -9.30 -18.73
N ARG A 453 13.17 -9.66 -17.85
CA ARG A 453 13.32 -9.34 -16.43
C ARG A 453 14.06 -10.44 -15.70
N PHE A 454 14.79 -10.05 -14.66
CA PHE A 454 15.47 -10.99 -13.77
C PHE A 454 15.33 -10.52 -12.33
N ASP A 455 15.15 -11.45 -11.41
CA ASP A 455 15.07 -11.11 -10.00
C ASP A 455 16.48 -10.98 -9.40
N PRO A 456 16.67 -10.12 -8.37
CA PRO A 456 17.90 -10.13 -7.59
C PRO A 456 18.20 -11.55 -7.09
N ALA A 457 19.47 -11.96 -7.14
CA ALA A 457 19.95 -13.32 -6.85
C ALA A 457 19.61 -14.39 -7.91
N SER A 458 18.89 -14.06 -8.99
CA SER A 458 18.66 -14.97 -10.12
C SER A 458 19.61 -14.72 -11.31
N GLU A 459 20.61 -13.84 -11.17
CA GLU A 459 21.44 -13.32 -12.27
C GLU A 459 22.08 -14.45 -13.10
N LYS A 460 22.68 -15.43 -12.43
CA LYS A 460 23.34 -16.57 -13.08
C LYS A 460 22.34 -17.44 -13.85
N LEU A 461 21.19 -17.74 -13.23
CA LEU A 461 20.15 -18.56 -13.84
C LEU A 461 19.59 -17.85 -15.07
N THR A 462 19.21 -16.58 -14.91
CA THR A 462 18.67 -15.77 -16.00
C THR A 462 19.67 -15.63 -17.13
N LEU A 463 20.94 -15.34 -16.85
CA LEU A 463 21.98 -15.24 -17.88
C LEU A 463 22.13 -16.54 -18.69
N ASN A 464 22.11 -17.70 -18.02
CA ASN A 464 22.15 -18.98 -18.72
C ASN A 464 20.95 -19.16 -19.65
N THR A 465 19.74 -18.95 -19.14
CA THR A 465 18.50 -19.09 -19.92
C THR A 465 18.47 -18.18 -21.13
N VAL A 466 18.84 -16.90 -20.97
CA VAL A 466 18.78 -15.95 -22.10
C VAL A 466 19.87 -16.21 -23.14
N LEU A 467 21.04 -16.73 -22.74
CA LEU A 467 22.09 -17.10 -23.70
C LEU A 467 21.68 -18.33 -24.54
N GLU A 468 21.04 -19.32 -23.93
CA GLU A 468 20.46 -20.46 -24.65
C GLU A 468 19.41 -20.01 -25.67
N GLU A 469 18.54 -19.06 -25.31
CA GLU A 469 17.56 -18.50 -26.25
C GLU A 469 18.18 -17.64 -27.36
N ARG A 470 19.26 -16.90 -27.05
CA ARG A 470 20.00 -16.07 -28.01
C ARG A 470 20.62 -16.90 -29.12
N GLU A 471 21.27 -18.01 -28.79
CA GLU A 471 21.92 -18.89 -29.76
C GLU A 471 20.92 -19.47 -30.77
N ALA A 472 19.65 -19.63 -30.37
CA ALA A 472 18.59 -20.15 -31.23
C ALA A 472 17.95 -19.11 -32.16
N LYS A 473 17.99 -17.81 -31.83
CA LYS A 473 17.13 -16.79 -32.48
C LYS A 473 17.82 -15.49 -32.92
N SER A 474 19.15 -15.41 -32.84
CA SER A 474 19.93 -14.21 -33.21
C SER A 474 19.46 -12.93 -32.50
N TRP A 475 19.28 -13.00 -31.18
CA TRP A 475 18.82 -11.87 -30.37
C TRP A 475 19.96 -11.23 -29.58
N TRP A 476 19.86 -9.92 -29.38
CA TRP A 476 20.48 -9.27 -28.23
C TRP A 476 19.43 -9.20 -27.11
N ILE A 477 19.88 -9.18 -25.86
CA ILE A 477 18.99 -9.18 -24.70
C ILE A 477 19.23 -7.93 -23.86
N LEU A 478 18.16 -7.23 -23.51
CA LEU A 478 18.18 -6.20 -22.48
C LEU A 478 17.64 -6.80 -21.19
N LEU A 479 18.54 -7.11 -20.25
CA LEU A 479 18.17 -7.52 -18.91
C LEU A 479 17.74 -6.29 -18.11
N ASP A 480 16.49 -6.31 -17.67
CA ASP A 480 15.83 -5.22 -16.96
C ASP A 480 15.50 -5.68 -15.53
N PRO A 481 16.22 -5.17 -14.52
CA PRO A 481 15.89 -5.49 -13.15
C PRO A 481 14.50 -4.92 -12.81
N PRO A 482 13.64 -5.64 -12.07
CA PRO A 482 12.31 -5.17 -11.67
C PRO A 482 12.37 -4.00 -10.69
N THR A 483 13.56 -3.66 -10.18
CA THR A 483 13.81 -2.62 -9.21
C THR A 483 14.50 -1.44 -9.86
N PHE A 484 13.93 -0.25 -9.71
CA PHE A 484 14.52 1.03 -10.10
C PHE A 484 15.80 1.24 -9.30
N ASN A 485 16.89 1.71 -9.94
CA ASN A 485 18.23 1.80 -9.35
C ASN A 485 18.74 0.49 -8.74
N TYR A 486 18.58 -0.65 -9.42
CA TYR A 486 19.19 -1.91 -8.97
C TYR A 486 20.71 -1.70 -8.72
N PRO A 487 21.31 -2.27 -7.65
CA PRO A 487 22.63 -1.88 -7.21
C PRO A 487 23.68 -1.88 -8.32
N GLY A 488 24.10 -0.67 -8.69
CA GLY A 488 25.14 -0.40 -9.67
C GLY A 488 24.72 -0.54 -11.14
N VAL A 489 23.47 -0.85 -11.49
CA VAL A 489 23.02 -0.90 -12.89
C VAL A 489 21.50 -0.72 -13.07
N ASP A 490 21.06 0.15 -13.98
CA ASP A 490 19.63 0.30 -14.33
C ASP A 490 19.14 -0.76 -15.33
N MET A 491 20.03 -1.22 -16.21
CA MET A 491 19.77 -2.28 -17.19
C MET A 491 21.08 -2.88 -17.73
N ILE A 492 21.06 -4.14 -18.15
CA ILE A 492 22.25 -4.81 -18.71
C ILE A 492 21.97 -5.23 -20.15
N LEU A 493 22.73 -4.70 -21.10
CA LEU A 493 22.66 -5.12 -22.49
C LEU A 493 23.63 -6.29 -22.72
N VAL A 494 23.07 -7.45 -23.06
CA VAL A 494 23.79 -8.67 -23.44
C VAL A 494 23.88 -8.69 -24.97
N THR A 495 25.08 -8.44 -25.46
CA THR A 495 25.42 -8.46 -26.90
C THR A 495 26.06 -9.78 -27.28
N ASP A 496 26.64 -9.85 -28.49
CA ASP A 496 27.26 -11.10 -28.92
C ASP A 496 28.51 -11.49 -28.12
N THR A 497 29.26 -10.49 -27.67
CA THR A 497 30.58 -10.66 -27.05
C THR A 497 30.73 -9.89 -25.74
N LYS A 498 29.74 -9.07 -25.36
CA LYS A 498 29.83 -8.18 -24.20
C LYS A 498 28.58 -8.17 -23.32
N LEU A 499 28.80 -8.05 -22.02
CA LEU A 499 27.82 -7.57 -21.05
C LEU A 499 28.07 -6.08 -20.79
N VAL A 500 27.08 -5.25 -21.06
CA VAL A 500 27.17 -3.80 -20.87
C VAL A 500 26.22 -3.40 -19.74
N GLY A 501 26.76 -3.00 -18.60
CA GLY A 501 25.96 -2.39 -17.54
C GLY A 501 25.66 -0.94 -17.88
N ILE A 502 24.39 -0.57 -17.95
CA ILE A 502 23.94 0.75 -18.36
C ILE A 502 23.25 1.44 -17.18
N ASN A 503 23.73 2.64 -16.84
CA ASN A 503 23.06 3.57 -15.93
C ASN A 503 22.53 4.77 -16.70
N VAL A 504 21.29 5.14 -16.44
CA VAL A 504 20.63 6.33 -16.93
C VAL A 504 20.62 7.36 -15.81
N THR A 505 21.14 8.55 -16.07
CA THR A 505 21.01 9.65 -15.12
C THR A 505 20.62 10.93 -15.82
N ILE A 506 19.71 11.68 -15.16
CA ILE A 506 19.41 13.08 -15.46
C ILE A 506 19.91 14.00 -14.35
N ALA A 507 20.53 13.43 -13.32
CA ALA A 507 21.07 14.12 -12.16
C ALA A 507 22.59 14.31 -12.31
N LYS A 508 23.13 15.26 -11.54
CA LYS A 508 24.58 15.49 -11.46
C LYS A 508 25.30 14.47 -10.55
N THR A 509 24.54 13.82 -9.68
CA THR A 509 25.02 12.76 -8.77
C THR A 509 24.49 11.42 -9.24
N HIS A 510 25.29 10.37 -9.12
CA HIS A 510 24.96 9.05 -9.65
C HIS A 510 25.49 7.94 -8.75
N SER A 511 24.86 6.77 -8.84
CA SER A 511 25.36 5.54 -8.23
C SER A 511 26.51 4.98 -9.06
N PRO A 512 27.61 4.52 -8.41
CA PRO A 512 28.73 3.92 -9.13
C PRO A 512 28.35 2.57 -9.75
N LEU A 513 29.03 2.17 -10.83
CA LEU A 513 28.84 0.85 -11.47
C LEU A 513 29.64 -0.26 -10.76
N GLU A 514 30.43 0.07 -9.73
CA GLU A 514 31.20 -0.88 -8.94
C GLU A 514 30.38 -2.12 -8.45
N PRO A 515 29.15 -1.99 -7.91
CA PRO A 515 28.36 -3.15 -7.51
C PRO A 515 28.00 -4.07 -8.69
N PHE A 516 27.77 -3.50 -9.88
CA PHE A 516 27.54 -4.26 -11.11
C PHE A 516 28.77 -5.06 -11.51
N PHE A 517 29.95 -4.42 -11.56
CA PHE A 517 31.18 -5.15 -11.89
C PHE A 517 31.46 -6.27 -10.92
N LYS A 518 31.28 -6.03 -9.61
CA LYS A 518 31.49 -7.05 -8.57
C LYS A 518 30.61 -8.28 -8.76
N MET A 519 29.35 -8.09 -9.15
CA MET A 519 28.39 -9.17 -9.35
C MET A 519 28.59 -9.89 -10.70
N TRP A 520 28.79 -9.14 -11.78
CA TRP A 520 28.68 -9.66 -13.14
C TRP A 520 30.00 -10.06 -13.79
N THR A 521 31.15 -9.60 -13.27
CA THR A 521 32.47 -9.98 -13.81
C THR A 521 32.72 -11.50 -13.77
N PRO A 522 32.42 -12.22 -12.67
CA PRO A 522 32.56 -13.68 -12.64
C PRO A 522 31.64 -14.38 -13.65
N LEU A 523 30.44 -13.84 -13.88
CA LEU A 523 29.48 -14.38 -14.83
C LEU A 523 29.94 -14.17 -16.27
N ALA A 524 30.40 -12.96 -16.61
CA ALA A 524 30.96 -12.63 -17.92
C ALA A 524 32.15 -13.53 -18.27
N ALA A 525 33.08 -13.70 -17.33
CA ALA A 525 34.25 -14.58 -17.49
C ALA A 525 33.84 -16.04 -17.75
N SER A 526 32.84 -16.56 -17.02
CA SER A 526 32.33 -17.92 -17.22
C SER A 526 31.71 -18.17 -18.61
N LYS A 527 31.39 -17.10 -19.35
CA LYS A 527 30.78 -17.11 -20.68
C LYS A 527 31.71 -16.57 -21.77
N ASN A 528 32.98 -16.33 -21.46
CA ASN A 528 33.95 -15.72 -22.37
C ASN A 528 33.46 -14.38 -22.97
N MET A 529 32.74 -13.59 -22.18
CA MET A 529 32.24 -12.27 -22.59
C MET A 529 33.05 -11.16 -21.92
N ALA A 530 33.30 -10.07 -22.63
CA ALA A 530 33.85 -8.86 -22.02
C ALA A 530 32.76 -8.14 -21.20
N ILE A 531 33.17 -7.37 -20.20
CA ILE A 531 32.27 -6.57 -19.36
C ILE A 531 32.68 -5.10 -19.44
N THR A 532 31.70 -4.21 -19.64
CA THR A 532 31.91 -2.75 -19.70
C THR A 532 30.74 -2.04 -19.04
N GLY A 533 30.97 -0.83 -18.54
CA GLY A 533 29.93 0.07 -18.04
C GLY A 533 29.61 1.18 -19.04
N LEU A 534 28.41 1.74 -18.94
CA LEU A 534 27.96 2.87 -19.75
C LEU A 534 27.04 3.78 -18.94
N PHE A 535 27.33 5.07 -18.91
CA PHE A 535 26.39 6.10 -18.50
C PHE A 535 25.68 6.70 -19.71
N VAL A 536 24.36 6.77 -19.66
CA VAL A 536 23.53 7.59 -20.55
C VAL A 536 23.11 8.83 -19.75
N ALA A 537 23.74 9.97 -20.05
CA ALA A 537 23.81 11.09 -19.10
C ALA A 537 23.74 12.49 -19.78
N PRO A 538 23.45 13.57 -19.02
CA PRO A 538 23.45 14.94 -19.54
C PRO A 538 24.84 15.44 -19.94
N ASP A 539 24.88 16.53 -20.69
CA ASP A 539 26.11 17.11 -21.28
C ASP A 539 27.21 17.49 -20.31
N ASN A 540 26.83 17.82 -19.07
CA ASN A 540 27.74 18.22 -18.00
C ASN A 540 28.12 17.05 -17.08
N PHE A 541 27.75 15.82 -17.43
CA PHE A 541 28.09 14.64 -16.66
C PHE A 541 29.56 14.28 -16.84
N VAL A 542 30.26 14.12 -15.72
CA VAL A 542 31.67 13.73 -15.68
C VAL A 542 31.82 12.57 -14.72
N HIS A 543 32.64 11.61 -15.11
CA HIS A 543 32.86 10.41 -14.35
C HIS A 543 34.25 9.82 -14.61
N GLU A 544 34.78 9.08 -13.64
CA GLU A 544 36.17 8.60 -13.62
C GLU A 544 36.32 7.08 -13.31
N GLU A 545 35.26 6.26 -13.35
CA GLU A 545 35.44 4.80 -13.20
C GLU A 545 36.08 4.18 -14.45
N ASP A 546 37.02 3.27 -14.20
CA ASP A 546 37.66 2.47 -15.23
C ASP A 546 36.65 1.55 -15.94
N ASN A 547 36.83 1.37 -17.26
CA ASN A 547 35.94 0.57 -18.12
C ASN A 547 34.48 1.05 -18.20
N VAL A 548 34.23 2.32 -17.87
CA VAL A 548 32.92 2.95 -18.00
C VAL A 548 32.96 4.05 -19.06
N ASP A 549 32.09 3.91 -20.07
CA ASP A 549 31.91 4.90 -21.12
C ASP A 549 30.78 5.90 -20.79
N ILE A 550 30.74 7.03 -21.49
CA ILE A 550 29.62 7.99 -21.44
C ILE A 550 28.98 8.14 -22.83
N SER A 551 27.66 8.10 -22.88
CA SER A 551 26.81 8.49 -24.01
C SER A 551 25.93 9.67 -23.63
N LEU A 552 26.14 10.81 -24.26
CA LEU A 552 25.38 12.02 -23.95
C LEU A 552 23.94 11.91 -24.46
N LEU A 553 22.96 12.19 -23.61
CA LEU A 553 21.53 12.17 -23.95
C LEU A 553 21.21 12.99 -25.20
N ARG A 554 21.81 14.18 -25.36
CA ARG A 554 21.63 15.00 -26.56
C ARG A 554 22.04 14.29 -27.85
N ASN A 555 23.01 13.39 -27.78
CA ASN A 555 23.60 12.72 -28.94
C ASN A 555 22.82 11.45 -29.29
N VAL A 556 22.28 10.76 -28.28
CA VAL A 556 21.58 9.48 -28.48
C VAL A 556 20.06 9.62 -28.53
N TYR A 557 19.47 10.60 -27.84
CA TYR A 557 18.04 10.84 -27.74
C TYR A 557 17.71 12.35 -27.69
N TYR A 558 18.07 13.09 -28.74
CA TYR A 558 17.98 14.55 -28.80
C TYR A 558 16.61 15.14 -28.42
N GLU A 559 15.51 14.62 -28.96
CA GLU A 559 14.16 15.13 -28.65
C GLU A 559 13.81 14.95 -27.16
N LEU A 560 14.18 13.81 -26.58
CA LEU A 560 14.01 13.54 -25.15
C LEU A 560 14.83 14.52 -24.31
N TRP A 561 16.07 14.79 -24.71
CA TRP A 561 16.92 15.77 -24.06
C TRP A 561 16.31 17.18 -24.08
N GLN A 562 15.83 17.64 -25.24
CA GLN A 562 15.18 18.96 -25.34
C GLN A 562 13.94 19.08 -24.45
N ALA A 563 13.13 18.02 -24.38
CA ALA A 563 11.95 18.00 -23.51
C ALA A 563 12.35 18.08 -22.02
N ILE A 564 13.40 17.35 -21.61
CA ILE A 564 13.94 17.40 -20.24
C ILE A 564 14.49 18.79 -19.93
N GLU A 565 15.35 19.36 -20.78
CA GLU A 565 15.92 20.70 -20.58
C GLU A 565 14.84 21.78 -20.48
N SER A 566 13.88 21.77 -21.40
CA SER A 566 12.79 22.76 -21.41
C SER A 566 11.99 22.76 -20.10
N LYS A 567 11.90 21.59 -19.45
CA LYS A 567 11.20 21.43 -18.17
C LYS A 567 12.05 21.84 -16.98
N VAL A 568 13.36 21.60 -17.03
CA VAL A 568 14.31 22.04 -16.00
C VAL A 568 14.47 23.58 -16.03
N ASP A 569 14.38 24.20 -17.20
CA ASP A 569 14.52 25.64 -17.39
C ASP A 569 13.25 26.47 -17.09
N GLN A 570 12.06 25.86 -17.16
CA GLN A 570 10.78 26.51 -16.78
C GLN A 570 10.64 26.73 -15.25
N GLY A 571 11.63 26.30 -14.47
CA GLY A 571 11.72 26.41 -13.02
C GLY A 571 12.32 25.12 -12.47
N PRO A 572 13.15 25.16 -11.42
CA PRO A 572 13.74 23.95 -10.88
C PRO A 572 12.62 22.99 -10.50
N ILE A 573 12.66 21.78 -11.07
CA ILE A 573 11.90 20.64 -10.54
C ILE A 573 12.22 20.63 -9.05
N GLN A 574 11.21 20.88 -8.20
CA GLN A 574 11.41 21.27 -6.80
C GLN A 574 12.40 20.33 -6.11
N ASP A 575 13.63 20.81 -5.88
CA ASP A 575 14.45 20.34 -4.78
C ASP A 575 13.91 21.08 -3.56
N SER A 576 13.12 20.38 -2.75
CA SER A 576 12.52 20.93 -1.54
C SER A 576 13.58 21.12 -0.44
N THR A 577 14.44 22.13 -0.58
CA THR A 577 15.17 22.72 0.55
C THR A 577 15.18 24.25 0.47
N CYS A 578 14.29 24.91 1.23
CA CYS A 578 14.39 26.35 1.51
C CYS A 578 15.46 26.59 2.57
N ASN A 579 16.63 27.08 2.15
CA ASN A 579 17.72 27.51 3.04
C ASN A 579 17.50 28.90 3.65
N CYS A 580 16.25 29.26 3.94
CA CYS A 580 15.88 30.58 4.41
C CYS A 580 16.12 30.68 5.92
N LYS A 581 17.35 30.96 6.34
CA LYS A 581 17.67 31.25 7.75
C LYS A 581 16.89 32.49 8.22
N ALA A 582 16.00 32.26 9.19
CA ALA A 582 15.23 33.22 10.01
C ALA A 582 14.13 34.05 9.32
N GLY A 583 12.87 33.80 9.70
CA GLY A 583 11.81 34.82 9.71
C GLY A 583 10.56 34.62 8.84
N CYS A 584 10.38 33.50 8.14
CA CYS A 584 9.17 33.28 7.33
C CYS A 584 8.08 32.52 8.12
N ARG A 585 7.05 33.22 8.59
CA ARG A 585 5.96 32.62 9.39
C ARG A 585 4.92 31.81 8.59
N THR A 586 4.93 31.86 7.25
CA THR A 586 3.87 31.23 6.44
C THR A 586 4.33 30.21 5.39
N LYS A 587 5.62 29.85 5.32
CA LYS A 587 6.19 28.82 4.41
C LYS A 587 5.74 28.89 2.92
N ARG A 588 5.10 29.97 2.46
CA ARG A 588 4.59 30.15 1.07
C ARG A 588 5.22 31.32 0.31
N CYS A 589 6.41 31.76 0.67
CA CYS A 589 7.06 32.84 -0.08
C CYS A 589 7.99 32.27 -1.17
N GLY A 590 7.54 32.30 -2.43
CA GLY A 590 8.39 32.10 -3.61
C GLY A 590 9.35 33.26 -3.87
N CYS A 591 9.96 33.81 -2.81
CA CYS A 591 10.89 34.93 -2.91
C CYS A 591 12.29 34.41 -3.21
N GLN A 592 12.54 33.98 -4.45
CA GLN A 592 13.91 33.93 -4.96
C GLN A 592 14.32 35.34 -5.37
N GLN A 593 15.51 35.76 -4.97
CA GLN A 593 16.20 36.86 -5.63
C GLN A 593 16.44 36.48 -7.11
N ARG A 594 15.55 36.91 -7.99
CA ARG A 594 15.89 37.37 -9.35
C ARG A 594 15.24 38.75 -9.52
N GLY A 595 15.94 39.66 -10.18
CA GLY A 595 15.77 41.11 -10.03
C GLY A 595 14.34 41.67 -10.05
N LYS A 596 14.08 42.61 -9.13
CA LYS A 596 13.07 43.69 -9.19
C LYS A 596 11.64 43.38 -9.68
N LEU A 597 11.08 42.18 -9.47
CA LEU A 597 9.64 41.96 -9.71
C LEU A 597 8.98 41.30 -8.50
N CYS A 598 8.30 42.11 -7.69
CA CYS A 598 7.38 41.63 -6.66
C CYS A 598 6.09 41.14 -7.33
N ASN A 599 5.63 39.93 -6.99
CA ASN A 599 4.28 39.49 -7.33
C ASN A 599 3.26 40.35 -6.54
N GLY A 600 2.28 40.94 -7.23
CA GLY A 600 1.27 41.84 -6.64
C GLY A 600 0.37 41.21 -5.56
N ALA A 601 0.42 39.89 -5.38
CA ALA A 601 -0.28 39.17 -4.31
C ALA A 601 0.55 38.98 -3.01
N CYS A 602 1.78 39.50 -2.93
CA CYS A 602 2.67 39.29 -1.77
C CYS A 602 2.42 40.31 -0.65
N THR A 603 2.07 39.83 0.55
CA THR A 603 1.78 40.65 1.74
C THR A 603 2.95 40.72 2.74
N CYS A 604 4.16 40.30 2.36
CA CYS A 604 5.30 40.33 3.28
C CYS A 604 5.78 41.78 3.53
N GLN A 605 6.18 42.07 4.77
CA GLN A 605 6.50 43.44 5.22
C GLN A 605 7.65 44.09 4.42
N LYS A 606 8.56 43.30 3.83
CA LYS A 606 9.60 43.78 2.90
C LYS A 606 9.05 44.20 1.52
N CYS A 607 8.00 43.56 1.02
CA CYS A 607 7.36 43.95 -0.25
C CYS A 607 6.46 45.18 -0.04
N VAL A 608 5.75 45.26 1.08
CA VAL A 608 4.88 46.41 1.42
C VAL A 608 5.68 47.71 1.54
N ASN A 609 6.91 47.66 2.08
CA ASN A 609 7.78 48.83 2.17
C ASN A 609 8.39 49.25 0.83
N ALA A 610 8.49 48.34 -0.16
CA ALA A 610 9.03 48.66 -1.48
C ALA A 610 8.01 49.39 -2.37
N THR A 611 6.71 49.15 -2.17
CA THR A 611 5.61 49.81 -2.90
C THR A 611 5.31 51.24 -2.42
N LEU A 612 5.82 51.64 -1.25
CA LEU A 612 5.61 52.98 -0.68
C LEU A 612 6.70 53.99 -1.07
N THR A 613 7.75 53.56 -1.76
CA THR A 613 8.87 54.41 -2.21
C THR A 613 9.06 54.42 -3.74
N SER A 614 8.04 53.99 -4.50
CA SER A 614 8.01 54.08 -5.97
C SER A 614 7.05 55.15 -6.45
#